data_AF-A0A915AUZ9-F1
#
_entry.id   AF-A0A915AUZ9-F1
#
_cell.length_a   1.000
_cell.length_b   1.000
_cell.length_c   1.000
_cell.angle_alpha   90.00
_cell.angle_beta   90.00
_cell.angle_gamma   90.00
#
_symmetry.space_group_name_H-M   'P 1'
#
loop_
_entity.id
_entity.type
_entity.pdbx_description
1 polymer ?
#
loop_
_entity_poly.entity_id
_entity_poly.type
_entity_poly.pdbx_seq_one_letter_code
_entity_poly.pdbx_strand_id
1 'polypeptide(L)'
;ADGCAMELLLLWYLLWMCLTAIAGRAALLCRRCGHTVAHGSMLTNKKSSFALRRYNMSVLGRNQLVQVFENPLRETFDVVTALTADLQLSGK
;
A
#
# COMPACT_ATOMS: atom_id res chain seq x y z
N ALA A 1 12.11 -7.62 43.98
CA ALA A 1 10.74 -7.23 43.58
C ALA A 1 10.75 -7.00 42.07
N ASP A 2 11.21 -8.01 41.33
CA ASP A 2 11.85 -7.80 40.02
C ASP A 2 11.13 -8.58 38.90
N GLY A 3 10.08 -9.33 39.25
CA GLY A 3 9.26 -10.11 38.31
C GLY A 3 8.27 -9.23 37.53
N CYS A 4 7.65 -8.23 38.15
CA CYS A 4 6.63 -7.40 37.50
C CYS A 4 7.19 -6.55 36.35
N ALA A 5 8.44 -6.11 36.43
CA ALA A 5 9.06 -5.29 35.39
C ALA A 5 9.31 -6.09 34.09
N MET A 6 9.72 -7.36 34.23
CA MET A 6 9.93 -8.28 33.10
C MET A 6 8.61 -8.63 32.39
N GLU A 7 7.54 -8.87 33.14
CA GLU A 7 6.22 -9.16 32.57
C GLU A 7 5.63 -7.97 31.82
N LEU A 8 5.79 -6.74 32.34
CA LEU A 8 5.36 -5.52 31.66
C LEU A 8 6.16 -5.25 30.37
N LEU A 9 7.47 -5.53 30.38
CA LEU A 9 8.32 -5.43 29.18
C LEU A 9 7.93 -6.47 28.12
N LEU A 10 7.64 -7.70 28.53
CA LEU A 10 7.14 -8.75 27.64
C LEU A 10 5.78 -8.40 27.06
N LEU A 11 4.84 -7.90 27.87
CA LEU A 11 3.53 -7.47 27.38
C LEU A 11 3.64 -6.29 26.42
N TRP A 12 4.53 -5.33 26.69
CA TRP A 12 4.78 -4.20 25.78
C TRP A 12 5.43 -4.66 24.46
N TYR A 13 6.39 -5.58 24.51
CA TYR A 13 7.00 -6.19 23.33
C TYR A 13 5.99 -7.00 22.50
N LEU A 14 5.13 -7.80 23.16
CA LEU A 14 4.06 -8.55 22.50
C LEU A 14 3.03 -7.61 21.87
N LEU A 15 2.67 -6.52 22.54
CA LEU A 15 1.77 -5.49 21.99
C LEU A 15 2.39 -4.85 20.74
N TRP A 16 3.67 -4.49 20.79
CA TRP A 16 4.43 -3.93 19.67
C TRP A 16 4.52 -4.92 18.49
N MET A 17 4.82 -6.19 18.77
CA MET A 17 4.88 -7.24 17.75
C MET A 17 3.51 -7.49 17.11
N CYS A 18 2.41 -7.47 17.88
CA CYS A 18 1.06 -7.56 17.34
C CYS A 18 0.70 -6.36 16.45
N LEU A 19 0.98 -5.13 16.91
CA LEU A 19 0.74 -3.90 16.15
C LEU A 19 1.49 -3.90 14.81
N THR A 20 2.75 -4.30 14.82
CA THR A 20 3.58 -4.38 13.60
C THR A 20 3.12 -5.50 12.66
N ALA A 21 2.68 -6.65 13.18
CA ALA A 21 2.18 -7.76 12.36
C ALA A 21 0.88 -7.42 11.61
N ILE A 22 -0.02 -6.63 12.19
CA ILE A 22 -1.29 -6.23 11.55
C ILE A 22 -1.02 -5.25 10.40
N ALA A 23 -0.10 -4.30 10.59
CA ALA A 23 0.28 -3.34 9.56
C ALA A 23 0.90 -4.00 8.31
N GLY A 24 1.56 -5.15 8.48
CA GLY A 24 2.19 -5.92 7.38
C GLY A 24 1.22 -6.62 6.43
N ARG A 25 -0.08 -6.69 6.75
CA ARG A 25 -1.08 -7.45 5.94
C ARG A 25 -1.92 -6.58 5.02
N ALA A 26 -1.76 -5.26 5.03
CA ALA A 26 -2.57 -4.38 4.21
C ALA A 26 -2.31 -4.60 2.71
N ALA A 27 -3.38 -4.70 1.91
CA ALA A 27 -3.30 -4.96 0.48
C ALA A 27 -4.36 -4.17 -0.31
N LEU A 28 -4.03 -3.83 -1.55
CA LEU A 28 -4.97 -3.31 -2.53
C LEU A 28 -5.79 -4.49 -3.07
N LEU A 29 -7.11 -4.36 -2.98
CA LEU A 29 -8.05 -5.36 -3.45
C LEU A 29 -8.73 -4.88 -4.73
N CYS A 30 -9.02 -5.80 -5.63
CA CYS A 30 -9.88 -5.54 -6.77
C CYS A 30 -11.27 -5.15 -6.24
N ARG A 31 -11.71 -3.93 -6.57
CA ARG A 31 -13.00 -3.40 -6.11
C ARG A 31 -14.19 -4.28 -6.47
N ARG A 32 -14.09 -5.06 -7.56
CA ARG A 32 -15.20 -5.86 -8.07
C ARG A 32 -15.32 -7.23 -7.41
N CYS A 33 -14.21 -7.92 -7.17
CA CYS A 33 -14.20 -9.32 -6.72
C CYS A 33 -13.47 -9.56 -5.40
N GLY A 34 -12.77 -8.56 -4.84
CA GLY A 34 -12.00 -8.71 -3.62
C GLY A 34 -10.64 -9.40 -3.80
N HIS A 35 -10.24 -9.77 -5.03
CA HIS A 35 -8.94 -10.38 -5.29
C HIS A 35 -7.78 -9.45 -4.88
N THR A 36 -6.75 -9.99 -4.25
CA THR A 36 -5.56 -9.21 -3.87
C THR A 36 -4.76 -8.82 -5.11
N VAL A 37 -4.66 -7.52 -5.39
CA VAL A 37 -3.91 -7.00 -6.55
C VAL A 37 -2.46 -6.72 -6.17
N ALA A 38 -2.21 -6.08 -5.03
CA ALA A 38 -0.85 -5.79 -4.57
C ALA A 38 -0.80 -5.60 -3.05
N HIS A 39 0.23 -6.14 -2.40
CA HIS A 39 0.49 -5.83 -1.00
C HIS A 39 1.05 -4.41 -0.84
N GLY A 40 0.78 -3.78 0.30
CA GLY A 40 1.29 -2.43 0.61
C GLY A 40 2.83 -2.35 0.55
N SER A 41 3.53 -3.45 0.83
CA SER A 41 4.98 -3.60 0.71
C SER A 41 5.50 -3.45 -0.73
N MET A 42 4.67 -3.70 -1.73
CA MET A 42 5.03 -3.63 -3.14
C MET A 42 4.75 -2.25 -3.75
N LEU A 43 4.03 -1.37 -3.05
CA LEU A 43 3.77 -0.01 -3.52
C LEU A 43 5.07 0.81 -3.52
N THR A 44 5.27 1.59 -4.58
CA THR A 44 6.44 2.45 -4.77
C THR A 44 6.02 3.83 -5.26
N ASN A 45 6.91 4.80 -5.10
CA ASN A 45 6.67 6.19 -5.51
C ASN A 45 7.51 6.54 -6.75
N LYS A 46 7.23 5.89 -7.88
CA LYS A 46 7.94 6.16 -9.14
C LYS A 46 7.28 7.32 -9.89
N LYS A 47 8.00 8.44 -9.99
CA LYS A 47 7.54 9.63 -10.73
C LYS A 47 7.61 9.39 -12.25
N SER A 48 6.60 9.85 -12.96
CA SER A 48 6.56 9.90 -14.43
C SER A 48 6.52 11.35 -14.88
N SER A 49 7.34 11.72 -15.88
CA SER A 49 7.34 13.06 -16.49
C SER A 49 6.04 13.38 -17.24
N PHE A 50 5.29 12.35 -17.66
CA PHE A 50 4.04 12.50 -18.42
C PHE A 50 2.79 12.73 -17.55
N ALA A 51 2.92 12.71 -16.23
CA ALA A 51 1.79 12.96 -15.35
C ALA A 51 1.35 14.43 -15.44
N LEU A 52 0.05 14.66 -15.65
CA LEU A 52 -0.55 16.01 -15.69
C LEU A 52 -0.50 16.69 -14.32
N ARG A 53 -0.74 15.91 -13.27
CA ARG A 53 -0.72 16.36 -11.87
C ARG A 53 -0.22 15.24 -10.98
N ARG A 54 0.36 15.59 -9.84
CA ARG A 54 0.82 14.64 -8.81
C ARG A 54 0.40 15.12 -7.44
N TYR A 55 0.03 14.20 -6.55
CA TYR A 55 -0.25 14.50 -5.15
C TYR A 55 0.04 13.28 -4.28
N ASN A 56 0.16 13.54 -2.98
CA ASN A 56 0.39 12.50 -1.99
C ASN A 56 -0.94 12.14 -1.32
N MET A 57 -1.17 10.86 -1.11
CA MET A 57 -2.36 10.34 -0.45
C MET A 57 -1.98 9.20 0.49
N SER A 58 -2.67 9.07 1.62
CA SER A 58 -2.52 7.90 2.49
C SER A 58 -3.21 6.69 1.85
N VAL A 59 -2.43 5.71 1.41
CA VAL A 59 -2.91 4.44 0.85
C VAL A 59 -2.35 3.31 1.71
N LEU A 60 -3.24 2.50 2.29
CA LEU A 60 -2.87 1.40 3.20
C LEU A 60 -1.98 1.87 4.37
N GLY A 61 -2.24 3.06 4.92
CA GLY A 61 -1.46 3.65 6.01
C GLY A 61 -0.07 4.14 5.59
N ARG A 62 0.22 4.23 4.29
CA ARG A 62 1.50 4.70 3.74
C ARG A 62 1.29 5.94 2.90
N ASN A 63 2.26 6.85 2.95
CA ASN A 63 2.25 8.02 2.07
C ASN A 63 2.60 7.60 0.63
N GLN A 64 1.61 7.64 -0.25
CA GLN A 64 1.69 7.14 -1.61
C GLN A 64 1.58 8.28 -2.62
N LEU A 65 2.48 8.29 -3.59
CA LEU A 65 2.43 9.17 -4.75
C LEU A 65 1.34 8.69 -5.70
N VAL A 66 0.34 9.54 -5.88
CA VAL A 66 -0.71 9.40 -6.89
C VAL A 66 -0.43 10.36 -8.04
N GLN A 67 -0.60 9.86 -9.26
CA GLN A 67 -0.30 10.62 -10.49
C GLN A 67 -1.51 10.59 -11.41
N VAL A 68 -1.94 11.77 -11.85
CA VAL A 68 -3.06 11.93 -12.78
C VAL A 68 -2.54 11.82 -14.20
N PHE A 69 -3.10 10.90 -14.98
CA PHE A 69 -2.88 10.75 -16.42
C PHE A 69 -4.19 10.94 -17.16
N GLU A 70 -4.11 11.25 -18.45
CA GLU A 70 -5.26 11.30 -19.37
C GLU A 70 -5.01 10.32 -20.52
N ASN A 71 -6.01 9.51 -20.86
CA ASN A 71 -5.92 8.62 -22.02
C ASN A 71 -6.28 9.37 -23.33
N PRO A 72 -6.04 8.78 -24.52
CA PRO A 72 -6.38 9.43 -25.79
C PRO A 72 -7.88 9.77 -25.98
N LEU A 73 -8.77 9.16 -25.18
CA LEU A 73 -10.21 9.46 -25.16
C LEU A 73 -10.58 10.57 -24.16
N ARG A 74 -9.57 11.26 -23.59
CA ARG A 74 -9.71 12.34 -22.59
C ARG A 74 -10.27 11.90 -21.24
N GLU A 75 -10.20 10.61 -20.93
CA GLU A 75 -10.54 10.11 -19.60
C GLU A 75 -9.33 10.21 -18.68
N THR A 76 -9.55 10.66 -17.45
CA THR A 76 -8.48 10.85 -16.47
C THR A 76 -8.43 9.70 -15.46
N PHE A 77 -7.20 9.34 -15.08
CA PHE A 77 -6.93 8.23 -14.17
C PHE A 77 -5.93 8.64 -13.10
N ASP A 78 -6.28 8.37 -11.85
CA ASP A 78 -5.36 8.41 -10.71
C ASP A 78 -4.59 7.09 -10.65
N VAL A 79 -3.28 7.16 -10.87
CA VAL A 79 -2.41 5.99 -10.97
C VAL A 79 -1.41 5.98 -9.81
N VAL A 80 -1.33 4.83 -9.14
CA VAL A 80 -0.27 4.48 -8.18
C VAL A 80 0.65 3.44 -8.80
N THR A 81 1.90 3.39 -8.35
CA THR A 81 2.90 2.45 -8.88
C THR A 81 3.21 1.36 -7.88
N ALA A 82 3.36 0.13 -8.37
CA ALA A 82 3.80 -1.02 -7.59
C ALA A 82 4.94 -1.74 -8.32
N LEU A 83 5.83 -2.41 -7.58
CA LEU A 83 6.89 -3.26 -8.15
C LEU A 83 6.30 -4.49 -8.83
N THR A 84 5.30 -5.09 -8.19
CA THR A 84 4.59 -6.27 -8.67
C THR A 84 3.10 -6.12 -8.38
N ALA A 85 2.28 -6.80 -9.19
CA ALA A 85 0.85 -6.91 -9.00
C ALA A 85 0.38 -8.27 -9.53
N ASP A 86 -0.62 -8.84 -8.87
CA ASP A 86 -1.27 -10.08 -9.31
C ASP A 86 -2.45 -9.74 -10.23
N LEU A 87 -2.18 -9.85 -11.54
CA LEU A 87 -3.12 -9.52 -12.61
C LEU A 87 -2.95 -10.52 -13.74
N GLN A 88 -4.06 -10.90 -14.37
CA GLN A 88 -4.00 -11.54 -15.68
C GLN A 88 -3.81 -10.45 -16.74
N LEU A 89 -2.65 -10.48 -17.40
CA LEU A 89 -2.37 -9.57 -18.50
C LEU A 89 -3.08 -10.08 -19.75
N SER A 90 -3.77 -9.17 -20.43
CA SER A 90 -4.42 -9.44 -21.72
C SER A 90 -3.97 -8.39 -22.72
N GLY A 91 -3.58 -8.84 -23.90
CA GLY A 91 -3.03 -8.04 -24.99
C GLY A 91 -2.61 -8.94 -26.15
N LYS A 92 -2.51 -8.38 -27.35
CA LYS A 92 -1.87 -9.03 -28.50
C LYS A 92 -0.39 -8.68 -28.54
#